data_AF-A0A8H7XEV5-F1
#
_entry.id   AF-A0A8H7XEV5-F1
#
_cell.length_a   1.000
_cell.length_b   1.000
_cell.length_c   1.000
_cell.angle_alpha   90.00
_cell.angle_beta   90.00
_cell.angle_gamma   90.00
#
_symmetry.space_group_name_H-M   'P 1'
#
loop_
_entity.id
_entity.type
_entity.pdbx_description
1 polymer ?
#
loop_
_entity_poly.entity_id
_entity_poly.type
_entity_poly.pdbx_seq_one_letter_code
_entity_poly.pdbx_strand_id
1 'polypeptide(L)'
;MPQSIHESMTSLLSKRRANSALRALSTSSPSSIDFSSNDFLSLSHSPDLKKAYLTELTTSPNFHLGSGGSRLLDGNSTYAEKLEVEISAFHNAPAALLFNSGFDANSGFFACVPQPGDVVLYDEFVHASVHEGMRLSRAGCCKSFSHNSLADLRVKIEEVRGDERVMRGERTVFVAIESLYSMDGDLAPIEAILDIVDELLSSGNGLVVVDEAHSNGVYGFQGRGIVCSLGLEKRVFARLHTFGKGLACNGAAILCSPLTREYLINYARPLIYSTSMSFPSLAAIKVVYSLMQQGTTQPLILYLNDLIKHMYRQLSTLLPRAKHPASGIQLLQLPEQLPRSPIFALLTPEPRSLAKYCQDAGFVVRAIVPPTVPEGTQRVRVCLHAGNTYQDADRLVARIGSWLEMKGGIGKDEGRPVRAVL
;
A
#
# COMPACT_ATOMS: atom_id res chain seq x y z
N MET A 1 9.68 -41.78 -11.57
CA MET A 1 8.63 -41.13 -12.38
C MET A 1 8.48 -39.70 -11.89
N PRO A 2 8.27 -38.70 -12.76
CA PRO A 2 7.94 -37.36 -12.30
C PRO A 2 6.66 -37.44 -11.44
N GLN A 3 6.66 -36.78 -10.27
CA GLN A 3 5.45 -36.64 -9.47
C GLN A 3 4.36 -36.01 -10.35
N SER A 4 3.14 -36.54 -10.27
CA SER A 4 2.03 -35.92 -10.98
C SER A 4 1.84 -34.48 -10.46
N ILE A 5 1.31 -33.60 -11.32
CA ILE A 5 0.99 -32.24 -10.90
C ILE A 5 0.01 -32.24 -9.71
N HIS A 6 -0.91 -33.21 -9.66
CA HIS A 6 -1.85 -33.38 -8.56
C HIS A 6 -1.15 -33.71 -7.23
N GLU A 7 -0.20 -34.65 -7.23
CA GLU A 7 0.61 -34.98 -6.05
C GLU A 7 1.44 -33.79 -5.58
N SER A 8 2.05 -33.07 -6.53
CA SER A 8 2.86 -31.87 -6.24
C SER A 8 2.02 -30.77 -5.59
N MET A 9 0.87 -30.43 -6.15
CA MET A 9 -0.06 -29.44 -5.59
C MET A 9 -0.56 -29.87 -4.21
N THR A 10 -0.95 -31.15 -4.07
CA THR A 10 -1.43 -31.69 -2.78
C THR A 10 -0.36 -31.59 -1.71
N SER A 11 0.89 -31.95 -2.03
CA SER A 11 2.03 -31.83 -1.12
C SER A 11 2.27 -30.39 -0.70
N LEU A 12 2.27 -29.44 -1.65
CA LEU A 12 2.47 -28.01 -1.36
C LEU A 12 1.35 -27.42 -0.49
N LEU A 13 0.09 -27.78 -0.75
CA LEU A 13 -1.05 -27.35 0.06
C LEU A 13 -1.01 -27.98 1.46
N SER A 14 -0.62 -29.24 1.59
CA SER A 14 -0.43 -29.91 2.88
C SER A 14 0.68 -29.26 3.70
N LYS A 15 1.80 -28.86 3.08
CA LYS A 15 2.85 -28.06 3.74
C LYS A 15 2.31 -26.74 4.26
N ARG A 16 1.49 -26.03 3.46
CA ARG A 16 0.83 -24.79 3.92
C ARG A 16 -0.14 -25.05 5.08
N ARG A 17 -0.90 -26.15 5.08
CA ARG A 17 -1.78 -26.53 6.20
C ARG A 17 -0.97 -26.79 7.47
N ALA A 18 0.09 -27.60 7.38
CA ALA A 18 0.96 -27.92 8.51
C ALA A 18 1.58 -26.66 9.14
N ASN A 19 1.99 -25.69 8.31
CA ASN A 19 2.58 -24.43 8.77
C ASN A 19 1.52 -23.35 9.10
N SER A 20 0.23 -23.70 9.09
CA SER A 20 -0.90 -22.77 9.31
C SER A 20 -0.86 -21.54 8.37
N ALA A 21 -0.31 -21.71 7.16
CA ALA A 21 -0.13 -20.72 6.10
C ALA A 21 -1.04 -20.97 4.88
N LEU A 22 -2.02 -21.88 5.02
CA LEU A 22 -3.09 -22.05 4.04
C LEU A 22 -4.02 -20.84 4.10
N ARG A 23 -4.26 -20.22 2.95
CA ARG A 23 -5.17 -19.09 2.80
C ARG A 23 -6.51 -19.59 2.26
N ALA A 24 -7.60 -18.97 2.69
CA ALA A 24 -8.94 -19.23 2.18
C ALA A 24 -9.63 -17.90 1.88
N LEU A 25 -10.51 -17.90 0.88
CA LEU A 25 -11.41 -16.78 0.64
C LEU A 25 -12.45 -16.76 1.75
N SER A 26 -12.64 -15.60 2.38
CA SER A 26 -13.55 -15.42 3.51
C SER A 26 -14.35 -14.14 3.33
N THR A 27 -15.63 -14.18 3.66
CA THR A 27 -16.46 -12.98 3.83
C THR A 27 -16.60 -12.65 5.31
N SER A 28 -16.59 -11.37 5.64
CA SER A 28 -16.93 -10.91 6.99
C SER A 28 -18.45 -10.77 7.11
N SER A 29 -18.99 -10.90 8.32
CA SER A 29 -20.40 -10.57 8.57
C SER A 29 -20.65 -9.09 8.27
N PRO A 30 -21.78 -8.70 7.65
CA PRO A 30 -22.16 -7.30 7.46
C PRO A 30 -22.25 -6.49 8.75
N SER A 31 -22.45 -7.15 9.90
CA SER A 31 -22.47 -6.53 11.23
C SER A 31 -21.07 -6.32 11.85
N SER A 32 -20.01 -6.76 11.18
CA SER A 32 -18.64 -6.64 11.70
C SER A 32 -18.14 -5.22 11.56
N ILE A 33 -17.32 -4.78 12.51
CA ILE A 33 -16.67 -3.47 12.46
C ILE A 33 -15.35 -3.64 11.70
N ASP A 34 -15.21 -2.92 10.60
CA ASP A 34 -14.03 -3.01 9.74
C ASP A 34 -12.84 -2.23 10.29
N PHE A 35 -11.74 -2.96 10.52
CA PHE A 35 -10.43 -2.46 10.89
C PHE A 35 -9.31 -3.08 10.02
N SER A 36 -9.64 -3.50 8.79
CA SER A 36 -8.70 -4.23 7.92
C SER A 36 -8.69 -3.76 6.48
N SER A 37 -9.80 -3.25 5.93
CA SER A 37 -9.79 -2.82 4.53
C SER A 37 -8.85 -1.64 4.29
N ASN A 38 -8.70 -1.26 3.04
CA ASN A 38 -7.92 -0.08 2.65
C ASN A 38 -8.83 1.10 2.26
N ASP A 39 -10.13 1.04 2.54
CA ASP A 39 -11.08 2.12 2.27
C ASP A 39 -10.99 3.20 3.37
N PHE A 40 -9.82 3.84 3.48
CA PHE A 40 -9.47 4.72 4.59
C PHE A 40 -10.48 5.86 4.82
N LEU A 41 -11.12 6.35 3.76
CA LEU A 41 -12.12 7.42 3.86
C LEU A 41 -13.55 6.89 3.92
N SER A 42 -13.74 5.56 3.95
CA SER A 42 -15.05 4.90 3.94
C SER A 42 -15.93 5.34 2.78
N LEU A 43 -15.32 5.69 1.64
CA LEU A 43 -16.03 6.23 0.49
C LEU A 43 -16.85 5.16 -0.22
N SER A 44 -16.49 3.87 -0.09
CA SER A 44 -17.25 2.77 -0.73
C SER A 44 -18.71 2.68 -0.26
N HIS A 45 -19.00 3.20 0.94
CA HIS A 45 -20.34 3.28 1.52
C HIS A 45 -20.92 4.69 1.51
N SER A 46 -20.24 5.68 0.92
CA SER A 46 -20.67 7.07 0.91
C SER A 46 -21.93 7.27 0.04
N PRO A 47 -23.05 7.77 0.61
CA PRO A 47 -24.24 8.11 -0.17
C PRO A 47 -23.97 9.19 -1.21
N ASP A 48 -23.12 10.17 -0.88
CA ASP A 48 -22.76 11.27 -1.78
C ASP A 48 -21.96 10.77 -2.98
N LEU A 49 -20.97 9.90 -2.75
CA LEU A 49 -20.24 9.26 -3.84
C LEU A 49 -21.18 8.43 -4.73
N LYS A 50 -22.03 7.59 -4.11
CA LYS A 50 -22.98 6.76 -4.86
C LYS A 50 -23.91 7.62 -5.72
N LYS A 51 -24.44 8.71 -5.17
CA LYS A 51 -25.32 9.64 -5.89
C LYS A 51 -24.58 10.29 -7.06
N ALA A 52 -23.40 10.85 -6.81
CA ALA A 52 -22.60 11.51 -7.85
C ALA A 52 -22.16 10.53 -8.95
N TYR A 53 -21.82 9.29 -8.59
CA TYR A 53 -21.51 8.23 -9.54
C TYR A 53 -22.70 7.88 -10.43
N LEU A 54 -23.88 7.68 -9.85
CA LEU A 54 -25.09 7.42 -10.63
C LEU A 54 -25.42 8.59 -11.57
N THR A 55 -25.24 9.83 -11.12
CA THR A 55 -25.39 11.01 -11.99
C THR A 55 -24.37 10.99 -13.13
N GLU A 56 -23.09 10.71 -12.86
CA GLU A 56 -22.06 10.65 -13.91
C GLU A 56 -22.37 9.59 -14.97
N LEU A 57 -22.85 8.41 -14.57
CA LEU A 57 -23.26 7.37 -15.52
C LEU A 57 -24.36 7.84 -16.48
N THR A 58 -25.29 8.69 -16.01
CA THR A 58 -26.36 9.21 -16.87
C THR A 58 -25.91 10.28 -17.86
N THR A 59 -24.68 10.82 -17.73
CA THR A 59 -24.16 11.81 -18.69
C THR A 59 -23.89 11.21 -20.07
N SER A 60 -23.78 9.89 -20.17
CA SER A 60 -23.61 9.15 -21.43
C SER A 60 -24.57 7.96 -21.49
N PRO A 61 -25.88 8.16 -21.75
CA PRO A 61 -26.89 7.10 -21.62
C PRO A 61 -26.66 5.86 -22.50
N ASN A 62 -25.85 6.00 -23.56
CA ASN A 62 -25.49 4.90 -24.48
C ASN A 62 -24.04 4.43 -24.27
N PHE A 63 -23.47 4.56 -23.07
CA PHE A 63 -22.11 4.09 -22.78
C PHE A 63 -22.01 2.56 -22.91
N HIS A 64 -20.83 2.07 -23.32
CA HIS A 64 -20.54 0.64 -23.32
C HIS A 64 -20.07 0.16 -21.93
N LEU A 65 -20.60 -0.96 -21.45
CA LEU A 65 -20.23 -1.54 -20.16
C LEU A 65 -18.77 -2.04 -20.10
N GLY A 66 -18.24 -2.48 -21.24
CA GLY A 66 -16.84 -2.88 -21.40
C GLY A 66 -16.10 -1.94 -22.34
N SER A 67 -14.78 -1.90 -22.22
CA SER A 67 -13.92 -1.14 -23.14
C SER A 67 -13.78 -1.81 -24.52
N GLY A 68 -14.02 -3.11 -24.63
CA GLY A 68 -13.98 -3.86 -25.89
C GLY A 68 -12.58 -4.28 -26.36
N GLY A 69 -11.51 -3.77 -25.75
CA GLY A 69 -10.14 -4.10 -26.14
C GLY A 69 -9.10 -3.50 -25.18
N SER A 70 -7.82 -3.65 -25.51
CA SER A 70 -6.74 -2.94 -24.79
C SER A 70 -6.65 -1.48 -25.21
N ARG A 71 -5.88 -0.66 -24.48
CA ARG A 71 -5.71 0.77 -24.78
C ARG A 71 -5.15 1.05 -26.19
N LEU A 72 -4.38 0.13 -26.79
CA LEU A 72 -3.77 0.34 -28.10
C LEU A 72 -4.62 -0.11 -29.29
N LEU A 73 -5.63 -0.94 -29.05
CA LEU A 73 -6.54 -1.40 -30.09
C LEU A 73 -7.86 -0.63 -29.96
N ASP A 74 -8.91 -1.28 -29.48
CA ASP A 74 -10.27 -0.71 -29.46
C ASP A 74 -10.70 -0.18 -28.08
N GLY A 75 -9.84 -0.32 -27.06
CA GLY A 75 -10.19 -0.04 -25.66
C GLY A 75 -9.85 1.36 -25.15
N ASN A 76 -9.27 2.24 -25.97
CA ASN A 76 -9.07 3.63 -25.58
C ASN A 76 -10.34 4.45 -25.75
N SER A 77 -10.51 5.49 -24.94
CA SER A 77 -11.63 6.41 -25.09
C SER A 77 -11.22 7.85 -24.81
N THR A 78 -11.93 8.80 -25.42
CA THR A 78 -11.76 10.23 -25.11
C THR A 78 -12.03 10.53 -23.64
N TYR A 79 -12.85 9.71 -22.97
CA TYR A 79 -13.11 9.80 -21.54
C TYR A 79 -11.86 9.46 -20.71
N ALA A 80 -11.16 8.37 -21.06
CA ALA A 80 -9.91 7.98 -20.41
C ALA A 80 -8.82 9.05 -20.57
N GLU A 81 -8.63 9.58 -21.79
CA GLU A 81 -7.64 10.62 -22.06
C GLU A 81 -7.94 11.93 -21.30
N LYS A 82 -9.21 12.36 -21.26
CA LYS A 82 -9.62 13.54 -20.47
C LYS A 82 -9.39 13.33 -18.98
N LEU A 83 -9.71 12.13 -18.48
CA LEU A 83 -9.50 11.80 -17.08
C LEU A 83 -8.00 11.79 -16.72
N GLU A 84 -7.13 11.29 -17.60
CA GLU A 84 -5.67 11.38 -17.41
C GLU A 84 -5.18 12.82 -17.31
N VAL A 85 -5.71 13.73 -18.14
CA VAL A 85 -5.42 15.17 -18.03
C VAL A 85 -5.88 15.72 -16.68
N GLU A 86 -7.11 15.43 -16.26
CA GLU A 86 -7.65 15.87 -14.96
C GLU A 86 -6.81 15.35 -13.77
N ILE A 87 -6.42 14.07 -13.80
CA ILE A 87 -5.58 13.44 -12.78
C ILE A 87 -4.19 14.09 -12.74
N SER A 88 -3.57 14.32 -13.89
CA SER A 88 -2.24 14.94 -13.97
C SER A 88 -2.27 16.37 -13.41
N ALA A 89 -3.28 17.16 -13.78
CA ALA A 89 -3.47 18.52 -13.26
C ALA A 89 -3.73 18.52 -11.75
N PHE A 90 -4.54 17.59 -11.25
CA PHE A 90 -4.82 17.47 -9.82
C PHE A 90 -3.58 17.13 -8.98
N HIS A 91 -2.63 16.38 -9.51
CA HIS A 91 -1.42 15.98 -8.79
C HIS A 91 -0.17 16.79 -9.18
N ASN A 92 -0.34 17.92 -9.86
CA ASN A 92 0.76 18.76 -10.37
C ASN A 92 1.81 17.96 -11.17
N ALA A 93 1.35 17.04 -12.02
CA ALA A 93 2.19 16.20 -12.87
C ALA A 93 2.12 16.66 -14.34
N PRO A 94 3.20 16.53 -15.13
CA PRO A 94 3.16 16.81 -16.56
C PRO A 94 2.22 15.90 -17.36
N ALA A 95 2.11 14.63 -16.95
CA ALA A 95 1.24 13.65 -17.58
C ALA A 95 0.79 12.57 -16.58
N ALA A 96 -0.31 11.88 -16.89
CA ALA A 96 -0.77 10.69 -16.20
C ALA A 96 -1.10 9.58 -17.20
N LEU A 97 -0.96 8.33 -16.79
CA LEU A 97 -1.33 7.17 -17.59
C LEU A 97 -2.07 6.14 -16.72
N LEU A 98 -3.29 5.79 -17.11
CA LEU A 98 -4.15 4.86 -16.39
C LEU A 98 -3.74 3.39 -16.62
N PHE A 99 -3.84 2.60 -15.55
CA PHE A 99 -3.64 1.14 -15.52
C PHE A 99 -4.80 0.47 -14.77
N ASN A 100 -5.07 -0.80 -15.08
CA ASN A 100 -6.17 -1.57 -14.47
C ASN A 100 -5.99 -1.83 -12.97
N SER A 101 -4.76 -1.78 -12.47
CA SER A 101 -4.44 -1.89 -11.05
C SER A 101 -3.07 -1.27 -10.74
N GLY A 102 -2.81 -0.99 -9.45
CA GLY A 102 -1.48 -0.59 -9.01
C GLY A 102 -0.42 -1.69 -9.20
N PHE A 103 -0.86 -2.96 -9.21
CA PHE A 103 0.04 -4.07 -9.49
C PHE A 103 0.52 -4.02 -10.94
N ASP A 104 -0.40 -3.85 -11.88
CA ASP A 104 -0.10 -3.74 -13.32
C ASP A 104 0.78 -2.53 -13.64
N ALA A 105 0.52 -1.41 -12.96
CA ALA A 105 1.29 -0.18 -13.12
C ALA A 105 2.75 -0.36 -12.67
N ASN A 106 3.00 -0.82 -11.43
CA ASN A 106 4.38 -1.05 -10.95
C ASN A 106 5.08 -2.15 -11.75
N SER A 107 4.41 -3.29 -11.96
CA SER A 107 5.03 -4.40 -12.69
C SER A 107 5.36 -4.01 -14.13
N GLY A 108 4.46 -3.30 -14.81
CA GLY A 108 4.69 -2.77 -16.15
C GLY A 108 5.81 -1.74 -16.21
N PHE A 109 5.84 -0.80 -15.26
CA PHE A 109 6.88 0.24 -15.19
C PHE A 109 8.27 -0.36 -14.98
N PHE A 110 8.46 -1.15 -13.91
CA PHE A 110 9.78 -1.68 -13.58
C PHE A 110 10.25 -2.75 -14.56
N ALA A 111 9.35 -3.40 -15.30
CA ALA A 111 9.70 -4.35 -16.35
C ALA A 111 10.33 -3.67 -17.59
N CYS A 112 9.97 -2.43 -17.92
CA CYS A 112 10.37 -1.81 -19.19
C CYS A 112 11.14 -0.49 -19.08
N VAL A 113 10.95 0.30 -18.02
CA VAL A 113 11.57 1.63 -17.92
C VAL A 113 13.07 1.54 -17.59
N PRO A 114 13.52 0.77 -16.57
CA PRO A 114 14.94 0.48 -16.42
C PRO A 114 15.50 -0.28 -17.62
N GLN A 115 16.67 0.11 -18.12
CA GLN A 115 17.35 -0.49 -19.28
C GLN A 115 18.52 -1.42 -18.87
N PRO A 116 19.08 -2.26 -19.78
CA PRO A 116 20.19 -3.19 -19.51
C PRO A 116 21.43 -2.64 -18.79
N GLY A 117 21.69 -1.34 -18.91
CA GLY A 117 22.80 -0.69 -18.20
C GLY A 117 22.45 -0.17 -16.81
N ASP A 118 21.17 -0.03 -16.50
CA ASP A 118 20.71 0.71 -15.33
C ASP A 118 20.71 -0.15 -14.06
N VAL A 119 20.66 0.53 -12.92
CA VAL A 119 20.56 -0.08 -11.59
C VAL A 119 19.25 0.32 -10.95
N VAL A 120 18.56 -0.62 -10.30
CA VAL A 120 17.41 -0.35 -9.43
C VAL A 120 17.82 -0.61 -7.99
N LEU A 121 17.94 0.45 -7.21
CA LEU A 121 17.98 0.40 -5.75
C LEU A 121 16.54 0.47 -5.24
N TYR A 122 16.16 -0.38 -4.30
CA TYR A 122 14.79 -0.40 -3.78
C TYR A 122 14.79 -0.59 -2.26
N ASP A 123 13.84 0.03 -1.58
CA ASP A 123 13.62 -0.24 -0.16
C ASP A 123 13.19 -1.69 0.03
N GLU A 124 13.79 -2.42 0.98
CA GLU A 124 13.51 -3.85 1.15
C GLU A 124 12.03 -4.19 1.41
N PHE A 125 11.20 -3.22 1.82
CA PHE A 125 9.77 -3.39 2.05
C PHE A 125 8.87 -2.87 0.92
N VAL A 126 9.42 -2.50 -0.24
CA VAL A 126 8.59 -2.16 -1.41
C VAL A 126 7.62 -3.27 -1.78
N HIS A 127 6.46 -2.88 -2.28
CA HIS A 127 5.38 -3.80 -2.59
C HIS A 127 5.79 -4.90 -3.58
N ALA A 128 5.18 -6.07 -3.44
CA ALA A 128 5.41 -7.23 -4.30
C ALA A 128 5.25 -6.93 -5.81
N SER A 129 4.47 -5.91 -6.19
CA SER A 129 4.35 -5.49 -7.59
C SER A 129 5.62 -4.88 -8.17
N VAL A 130 6.41 -4.18 -7.35
CA VAL A 130 7.74 -3.66 -7.74
C VAL A 130 8.68 -4.83 -7.94
N HIS A 131 8.69 -5.81 -7.01
CA HIS A 131 9.48 -7.03 -7.16
C HIS A 131 9.12 -7.82 -8.43
N GLU A 132 7.83 -7.92 -8.77
CA GLU A 132 7.40 -8.62 -9.98
C GLU A 132 7.88 -7.89 -11.24
N GLY A 133 7.80 -6.56 -11.26
CA GLY A 133 8.38 -5.77 -12.35
C GLY A 133 9.89 -5.94 -12.46
N MET A 134 10.60 -5.94 -11.32
CA MET A 134 12.05 -6.17 -11.28
C MET A 134 12.47 -7.55 -11.79
N ARG A 135 11.69 -8.61 -11.54
CA ARG A 135 11.95 -9.95 -12.09
C ARG A 135 11.87 -10.00 -13.61
N LEU A 136 11.01 -9.17 -14.20
CA LEU A 136 10.84 -9.02 -15.64
C LEU A 136 11.70 -7.89 -16.21
N SER A 137 12.43 -7.17 -15.36
CA SER A 137 13.13 -5.94 -15.73
C SER A 137 14.28 -6.22 -16.66
N ARG A 138 14.59 -5.19 -17.45
CA ARG A 138 15.80 -5.16 -18.25
C ARG A 138 16.99 -4.67 -17.45
N ALA A 139 16.81 -4.10 -16.25
CA ALA A 139 17.89 -3.57 -15.43
C ALA A 139 19.07 -4.55 -15.30
N GLY A 140 20.30 -4.04 -15.39
CA GLY A 140 21.50 -4.86 -15.23
C GLY A 140 21.71 -5.31 -13.78
N CYS A 141 21.15 -4.59 -12.82
CA CYS A 141 21.25 -4.91 -11.41
C CYS A 141 20.05 -4.38 -10.61
N CYS A 142 19.49 -5.20 -9.71
CA CYS A 142 18.50 -4.77 -8.72
C CYS A 142 19.03 -5.12 -7.32
N LYS A 143 19.12 -4.13 -6.42
CA LYS A 143 19.63 -4.31 -5.04
C LYS A 143 18.70 -3.64 -4.04
N SER A 144 18.44 -4.32 -2.92
CA SER A 144 17.74 -3.70 -1.80
C SER A 144 18.68 -2.82 -0.97
N PHE A 145 18.11 -1.80 -0.34
CA PHE A 145 18.67 -1.17 0.85
C PHE A 145 17.70 -1.35 2.01
N SER A 146 18.24 -1.30 3.23
CA SER A 146 17.50 -1.53 4.47
C SER A 146 16.37 -0.52 4.63
N HIS A 147 15.25 -0.96 5.17
CA HIS A 147 14.00 -0.22 5.18
C HIS A 147 14.15 1.18 5.81
N ASN A 148 13.76 2.22 5.06
CA ASN A 148 13.86 3.63 5.43
C ASN A 148 15.26 4.08 5.91
N SER A 149 16.31 3.32 5.61
CA SER A 149 17.68 3.58 6.06
C SER A 149 18.44 4.48 5.10
N LEU A 150 18.52 5.76 5.45
CA LEU A 150 19.34 6.74 4.73
C LEU A 150 20.84 6.38 4.73
N ALA A 151 21.31 5.68 5.77
CA ALA A 151 22.71 5.27 5.88
C ALA A 151 23.02 4.14 4.89
N ASP A 152 22.16 3.12 4.83
CA ASP A 152 22.36 2.00 3.90
C ASP A 152 22.13 2.44 2.45
N LEU A 153 21.16 3.32 2.19
CA LEU A 153 20.98 3.92 0.86
C LEU A 153 22.26 4.61 0.36
N ARG A 154 22.93 5.42 1.22
CA ARG A 154 24.23 6.03 0.87
C ARG A 154 25.26 4.97 0.50
N VAL A 155 25.40 3.93 1.33
CA VAL A 155 26.32 2.81 1.05
C VAL A 155 26.01 2.17 -0.32
N LYS A 156 24.74 1.90 -0.63
CA LYS A 156 24.34 1.31 -1.90
C LYS A 156 24.59 2.21 -3.10
N ILE A 157 24.40 3.52 -2.97
CA ILE A 157 24.74 4.46 -4.03
C ILE A 157 26.26 4.50 -4.23
N GLU A 158 27.06 4.54 -3.16
CA GLU A 158 28.53 4.51 -3.25
C GLU A 158 29.06 3.23 -3.92
N GLU A 159 28.48 2.07 -3.60
CA GLU A 159 28.80 0.81 -4.30
C GLU A 159 28.56 0.93 -5.81
N VAL A 160 27.48 1.58 -6.23
CA VAL A 160 27.09 1.75 -7.64
C VAL A 160 27.94 2.82 -8.35
N ARG A 161 28.38 3.85 -7.62
CA ARG A 161 29.34 4.87 -8.11
C ARG A 161 30.71 4.30 -8.46
N GLY A 162 31.03 3.08 -8.00
CA GLY A 162 32.20 2.34 -8.47
C GLY A 162 32.18 2.01 -9.97
N ASP A 163 31.03 2.10 -10.65
CA ASP A 163 30.93 2.02 -12.11
C ASP A 163 31.12 3.41 -12.73
N GLU A 164 32.20 3.61 -13.49
CA GLU A 164 32.50 4.89 -14.14
C GLU A 164 31.37 5.36 -15.08
N ARG A 165 30.59 4.45 -15.65
CA ARG A 165 29.46 4.82 -16.52
C ARG A 165 28.32 5.46 -15.73
N VAL A 166 28.15 5.10 -14.47
CA VAL A 166 27.23 5.81 -13.55
C VAL A 166 27.78 7.21 -13.27
N MET A 167 29.07 7.32 -12.98
CA MET A 167 29.70 8.63 -12.73
C MET A 167 29.63 9.57 -13.93
N ARG A 168 29.75 9.05 -15.16
CA ARG A 168 29.59 9.83 -16.41
C ARG A 168 28.14 10.08 -16.81
N GLY A 169 27.15 9.57 -16.07
CA GLY A 169 25.72 9.72 -16.41
C GLY A 169 25.24 8.86 -17.58
N GLU A 170 26.03 7.87 -18.03
CA GLU A 170 25.69 6.94 -19.11
C GLU A 170 24.75 5.81 -18.65
N ARG A 171 24.64 5.60 -17.33
CA ARG A 171 23.76 4.62 -16.68
C ARG A 171 22.88 5.30 -15.65
N THR A 172 21.61 4.94 -15.62
CA THR A 172 20.65 5.49 -14.67
C THR A 172 20.62 4.65 -13.39
N VAL A 173 20.47 5.30 -12.25
CA VAL A 173 20.20 4.65 -10.96
C VAL A 173 18.80 5.04 -10.51
N PHE A 174 17.90 4.06 -10.51
CA PHE A 174 16.56 4.22 -9.98
C PHE A 174 16.55 3.94 -8.48
N VAL A 175 15.82 4.74 -7.71
CA VAL A 175 15.53 4.48 -6.28
C VAL A 175 14.02 4.32 -6.12
N ALA A 176 13.58 3.12 -5.77
CA ALA A 176 12.17 2.77 -5.60
C ALA A 176 11.77 2.71 -4.13
N ILE A 177 10.74 3.46 -3.74
CA ILE A 177 10.22 3.53 -2.36
C ILE A 177 8.69 3.60 -2.35
N GLU A 178 8.06 3.29 -1.20
CA GLU A 178 6.67 3.67 -0.92
C GLU A 178 6.64 4.95 -0.10
N SER A 179 5.69 5.86 -0.34
CA SER A 179 5.55 7.04 0.53
C SER A 179 4.95 6.69 1.89
N LEU A 180 4.04 5.72 1.93
CA LEU A 180 3.44 5.11 3.12
C LEU A 180 3.43 3.60 2.96
N TYR A 181 4.19 2.89 3.79
CA TYR A 181 4.35 1.45 3.67
C TYR A 181 3.14 0.68 4.20
N SER A 182 2.70 -0.29 3.40
CA SER A 182 1.41 -0.97 3.57
C SER A 182 1.22 -1.74 4.88
N MET A 183 2.29 -2.31 5.45
CA MET A 183 2.22 -3.20 6.62
C MET A 183 2.53 -2.47 7.94
N ASP A 184 3.52 -1.59 7.91
CA ASP A 184 4.11 -0.95 9.09
C ASP A 184 3.41 0.38 9.38
N GLY A 185 2.87 1.03 8.34
CA GLY A 185 2.17 2.29 8.46
C GLY A 185 3.11 3.49 8.65
N ASP A 186 4.40 3.32 8.41
CA ASP A 186 5.42 4.36 8.49
C ASP A 186 5.63 5.03 7.13
N LEU A 187 6.25 6.21 7.17
CA LEU A 187 6.43 7.09 6.02
C LEU A 187 7.89 7.14 5.61
N ALA A 188 8.15 7.11 4.30
CA ALA A 188 9.51 7.29 3.80
C ALA A 188 10.03 8.71 4.08
N PRO A 189 11.32 8.87 4.42
CA PRO A 189 11.98 10.17 4.50
C PRO A 189 12.32 10.71 3.09
N ILE A 190 11.29 10.98 2.27
CA ILE A 190 11.42 11.26 0.83
C ILE A 190 12.38 12.42 0.53
N GLU A 191 12.30 13.54 1.27
CA GLU A 191 13.20 14.70 1.10
C GLU A 191 14.65 14.29 1.26
N ALA A 192 14.98 13.59 2.36
CA ALA A 192 16.34 13.17 2.64
C ALA A 192 16.86 12.12 1.64
N ILE A 193 15.98 11.25 1.13
CA ILE A 193 16.34 10.31 0.06
C ILE A 193 16.69 11.06 -1.23
N LEU A 194 15.87 12.04 -1.63
CA LEU A 194 16.14 12.87 -2.81
C LEU A 194 17.44 13.66 -2.63
N ASP A 195 17.69 14.23 -1.45
CA ASP A 195 18.91 14.98 -1.17
C ASP A 195 20.16 14.10 -1.32
N ILE A 196 20.12 12.85 -0.84
CA ILE A 196 21.22 11.88 -1.03
C ILE A 196 21.42 11.54 -2.50
N VAL A 197 20.33 11.32 -3.24
CA VAL A 197 20.39 10.98 -4.68
C VAL A 197 21.00 12.15 -5.46
N ASP A 198 20.53 13.37 -5.21
CA ASP A 198 21.03 14.58 -5.87
C ASP A 198 22.50 14.86 -5.51
N GLU A 199 22.89 14.65 -4.24
CA GLU A 199 24.27 14.81 -3.75
C GLU A 199 25.23 13.83 -4.41
N LEU A 200 24.89 12.53 -4.43
CA LEU A 200 25.81 11.46 -4.80
C LEU A 200 25.80 11.13 -6.31
N LEU A 201 24.73 11.46 -7.02
CA LEU A 201 24.56 11.22 -8.47
C LEU A 201 24.47 12.53 -9.25
N SER A 202 25.50 13.36 -9.09
CA SER A 202 25.57 14.74 -9.61
C SER A 202 25.47 14.86 -11.15
N SER A 203 25.58 13.77 -11.89
CA SER A 203 25.42 13.74 -13.35
C SER A 203 23.95 13.73 -13.79
N GLY A 204 23.00 13.84 -12.84
CA GLY A 204 21.56 13.91 -13.12
C GLY A 204 20.94 12.58 -13.53
N ASN A 205 21.61 11.48 -13.21
CA ASN A 205 21.23 10.11 -13.58
C ASN A 205 20.64 9.32 -12.41
N GLY A 206 20.35 9.98 -11.28
CA GLY A 206 19.59 9.42 -10.17
C GLY A 206 18.10 9.76 -10.28
N LEU A 207 17.24 8.74 -10.31
CA LEU A 207 15.79 8.90 -10.49
C LEU A 207 15.01 8.23 -9.36
N VAL A 208 14.23 9.00 -8.61
CA VAL A 208 13.39 8.44 -7.53
C VAL A 208 11.98 8.13 -8.03
N VAL A 209 11.50 6.92 -7.77
CA VAL A 209 10.16 6.44 -8.09
C VAL A 209 9.41 6.19 -6.78
N VAL A 210 8.27 6.86 -6.61
CA VAL A 210 7.51 6.81 -5.35
C VAL A 210 6.15 6.15 -5.55
N ASP A 211 5.88 5.11 -4.79
CA ASP A 211 4.57 4.49 -4.71
C ASP A 211 3.68 5.22 -3.68
N GLU A 212 2.68 5.95 -4.14
CA GLU A 212 1.69 6.70 -3.35
C GLU A 212 0.36 5.93 -3.22
N ALA A 213 0.40 4.59 -3.31
CA ALA A 213 -0.80 3.76 -3.29
C ALA A 213 -1.62 3.91 -2.01
N HIS A 214 -0.96 4.02 -0.85
CA HIS A 214 -1.60 4.15 0.47
C HIS A 214 -1.83 5.60 0.92
N SER A 215 -1.22 6.57 0.25
CA SER A 215 -1.34 7.99 0.60
C SER A 215 -2.39 8.74 -0.22
N ASN A 216 -2.66 8.29 -1.46
CA ASN A 216 -3.61 8.93 -2.36
C ASN A 216 -5.02 9.01 -1.72
N GLY A 217 -5.59 10.22 -1.69
CA GLY A 217 -6.86 10.53 -1.04
C GLY A 217 -6.75 10.95 0.42
N VAL A 218 -5.69 10.58 1.13
CA VAL A 218 -5.60 10.76 2.60
C VAL A 218 -4.63 11.88 3.00
N TYR A 219 -3.58 12.11 2.21
CA TYR A 219 -2.52 13.07 2.55
C TYR A 219 -2.46 14.25 1.60
N GLY A 220 -1.92 15.36 2.09
CA GLY A 220 -1.79 16.61 1.33
C GLY A 220 -3.12 17.35 1.18
N PHE A 221 -3.02 18.58 0.69
CA PHE A 221 -4.20 19.39 0.39
C PHE A 221 -5.13 18.62 -0.57
N GLN A 222 -6.41 18.46 -0.18
CA GLN A 222 -7.42 17.69 -0.93
C GLN A 222 -7.08 16.21 -1.18
N GLY A 223 -6.14 15.62 -0.43
CA GLY A 223 -5.77 14.21 -0.62
C GLY A 223 -4.83 13.96 -1.82
N ARG A 224 -4.06 14.95 -2.27
CA ARG A 224 -3.11 14.87 -3.39
C ARG A 224 -1.92 13.93 -3.19
N GLY A 225 -1.74 13.34 -2.02
CA GLY A 225 -0.59 12.49 -1.69
C GLY A 225 0.54 13.23 -0.98
N ILE A 226 1.52 12.47 -0.50
CA ILE A 226 2.62 12.98 0.33
C ILE A 226 3.60 13.79 -0.52
N VAL A 227 3.92 13.37 -1.74
CA VAL A 227 4.87 14.09 -2.60
C VAL A 227 4.37 15.50 -2.89
N CYS A 228 3.08 15.66 -3.17
CA CYS A 228 2.45 16.98 -3.34
C CYS A 228 2.47 17.80 -2.03
N SER A 229 2.26 17.15 -0.88
CA SER A 229 2.28 17.84 0.42
C SER A 229 3.65 18.42 0.78
N LEU A 230 4.73 17.80 0.27
CA LEU A 230 6.11 18.24 0.47
C LEU A 230 6.61 19.17 -0.65
N GLY A 231 5.81 19.39 -1.72
CA GLY A 231 6.22 20.21 -2.87
C GLY A 231 7.34 19.60 -3.72
N LEU A 232 7.44 18.26 -3.76
CA LEU A 232 8.54 17.52 -4.38
C LEU A 232 8.19 16.96 -5.77
N GLU A 233 7.06 17.34 -6.36
CA GLU A 233 6.53 16.73 -7.59
C GLU A 233 7.52 16.82 -8.76
N LYS A 234 8.36 17.86 -8.79
CA LYS A 234 9.37 18.07 -9.84
C LYS A 234 10.66 17.29 -9.61
N ARG A 235 10.93 16.81 -8.40
CA ARG A 235 12.13 16.04 -8.04
C ARG A 235 11.90 14.53 -8.14
N VAL A 236 10.65 14.08 -8.13
CA VAL A 236 10.28 12.67 -8.26
C VAL A 236 10.04 12.31 -9.74
N PHE A 237 10.72 11.28 -10.23
CA PHE A 237 10.67 10.88 -11.63
C PHE A 237 9.31 10.31 -12.05
N ALA A 238 8.75 9.42 -11.22
CA ALA A 238 7.44 8.84 -11.44
C ALA A 238 6.73 8.57 -10.11
N ARG A 239 5.40 8.71 -10.10
CA ARG A 239 4.56 8.41 -8.93
C ARG A 239 3.44 7.45 -9.28
N LEU A 240 3.27 6.38 -8.49
CA LEU A 240 2.08 5.53 -8.59
C LEU A 240 0.97 6.07 -7.69
N HIS A 241 -0.21 6.32 -8.24
CA HIS A 241 -1.42 6.58 -7.44
C HIS A 241 -2.46 5.49 -7.70
N THR A 242 -2.90 4.79 -6.63
CA THR A 242 -3.95 3.77 -6.76
C THR A 242 -5.32 4.34 -6.40
N PHE A 243 -6.37 3.79 -7.01
CA PHE A 243 -7.75 4.25 -6.77
C PHE A 243 -8.53 3.32 -5.84
N GLY A 244 -8.07 2.08 -5.63
CA GLY A 244 -8.76 1.08 -4.80
C GLY A 244 -8.46 1.09 -3.32
N LYS A 245 -8.04 2.25 -2.79
CA LYS A 245 -7.80 2.46 -1.35
C LYS A 245 -8.60 3.67 -0.87
N GLY A 246 -7.92 4.79 -0.57
CA GLY A 246 -8.57 6.03 -0.11
C GLY A 246 -9.61 6.61 -1.07
N LEU A 247 -9.61 6.19 -2.34
CA LEU A 247 -10.56 6.63 -3.38
C LEU A 247 -11.70 5.63 -3.66
N ALA A 248 -11.74 4.47 -2.99
CA ALA A 248 -12.83 3.48 -3.10
C ALA A 248 -13.25 3.05 -4.53
N CYS A 249 -12.31 3.04 -5.48
CA CYS A 249 -12.53 2.60 -6.86
C CYS A 249 -11.69 1.35 -7.20
N ASN A 250 -11.38 1.13 -8.47
CA ASN A 250 -10.36 0.19 -8.94
C ASN A 250 -9.45 0.92 -9.94
N GLY A 251 -8.26 0.37 -10.22
CA GLY A 251 -7.28 1.02 -11.12
C GLY A 251 -6.16 1.77 -10.40
N ALA A 252 -5.26 2.31 -11.22
CA ALA A 252 -4.18 3.20 -10.82
C ALA A 252 -3.78 4.14 -11.95
N ALA A 253 -2.93 5.12 -11.64
CA ALA A 253 -2.22 5.92 -12.63
C ALA A 253 -0.74 6.05 -12.27
N ILE A 254 0.11 6.11 -13.31
CA ILE A 254 1.48 6.58 -13.19
C ILE A 254 1.51 8.06 -13.60
N LEU A 255 1.91 8.92 -12.66
CA LEU A 255 2.20 10.33 -12.93
C LEU A 255 3.67 10.45 -13.34
N CYS A 256 3.92 11.05 -14.50
CA CYS A 256 5.27 11.07 -15.09
C CYS A 256 5.41 12.18 -16.14
N SER A 257 6.54 12.22 -16.85
CA SER A 257 6.74 13.09 -18.01
C SER A 257 5.96 12.62 -19.24
N PRO A 258 5.67 13.48 -20.23
CA PRO A 258 5.02 13.07 -21.47
C PRO A 258 5.81 11.99 -22.21
N LEU A 259 7.14 12.08 -22.20
CA LEU A 259 8.04 11.06 -22.77
C LEU A 259 7.88 9.71 -22.06
N THR A 260 7.83 9.70 -20.73
CA THR A 260 7.66 8.44 -19.96
C THR A 260 6.28 7.84 -20.23
N ARG A 261 5.23 8.67 -20.32
CA ARG A 261 3.89 8.23 -20.72
C ARG A 261 3.91 7.56 -22.09
N GLU A 262 4.50 8.22 -23.09
CA GLU A 262 4.61 7.67 -24.45
C GLU A 262 5.41 6.36 -24.48
N TYR A 263 6.51 6.29 -23.71
CA TYR A 263 7.30 5.07 -23.58
C TYR A 263 6.47 3.93 -22.97
N LEU A 264 5.78 4.18 -21.87
CA LEU A 264 4.94 3.17 -21.23
C LEU A 264 3.82 2.67 -22.15
N ILE A 265 3.23 3.55 -22.97
CA ILE A 265 2.23 3.16 -23.97
C ILE A 265 2.79 2.11 -24.95
N ASN A 266 4.08 2.22 -25.31
CA ASN A 266 4.71 1.35 -26.30
C ASN A 266 5.37 0.09 -25.70
N TYR A 267 5.72 0.10 -24.41
CA TYR A 267 6.52 -0.98 -23.81
C TYR A 267 5.90 -1.64 -22.57
N ALA A 268 4.93 -1.01 -21.90
CA ALA A 268 4.31 -1.59 -20.70
C ALA A 268 3.31 -2.69 -21.08
N ARG A 269 3.76 -3.95 -21.06
CA ARG A 269 2.96 -5.12 -21.43
C ARG A 269 1.58 -5.20 -20.76
N PRO A 270 1.41 -4.90 -19.45
CA PRO A 270 0.09 -4.93 -18.82
C PRO A 270 -0.92 -3.94 -19.42
N LEU A 271 -0.44 -2.84 -20.02
CA LEU A 271 -1.30 -1.87 -20.73
C LEU A 271 -1.65 -2.37 -22.14
N ILE A 272 -0.68 -2.96 -22.83
CA ILE A 272 -0.77 -3.38 -24.23
C ILE A 272 -1.65 -4.62 -24.41
N TYR A 273 -1.49 -5.61 -23.52
CA TYR A 273 -2.05 -6.95 -23.66
C TYR A 273 -3.20 -7.24 -22.69
N SER A 274 -3.73 -6.23 -22.01
CA SER A 274 -4.92 -6.36 -21.15
C SER A 274 -6.05 -5.47 -21.66
N THR A 275 -7.28 -5.98 -21.55
CA THR A 275 -8.49 -5.16 -21.77
C THR A 275 -8.46 -3.94 -20.85
N SER A 276 -8.79 -2.76 -21.40
CA SER A 276 -8.74 -1.46 -20.72
C SER A 276 -9.89 -1.32 -19.71
N MET A 277 -9.75 -0.37 -18.79
CA MET A 277 -10.81 0.03 -17.85
C MET A 277 -12.08 0.45 -18.60
N SER A 278 -13.25 0.00 -18.14
CA SER A 278 -14.52 0.36 -18.73
C SER A 278 -15.00 1.75 -18.30
N PHE A 279 -15.95 2.32 -19.05
CA PHE A 279 -16.54 3.62 -18.72
C PHE A 279 -17.07 3.69 -17.28
N PRO A 280 -17.82 2.71 -16.74
CA PRO A 280 -18.22 2.72 -15.33
C PRO A 280 -17.06 2.85 -14.34
N SER A 281 -15.94 2.15 -14.55
CA SER A 281 -14.76 2.29 -13.70
C SER A 281 -14.11 3.67 -13.82
N LEU A 282 -14.01 4.21 -15.04
CA LEU A 282 -13.46 5.56 -15.27
C LEU A 282 -14.35 6.64 -14.64
N ALA A 283 -15.67 6.50 -14.73
CA ALA A 283 -16.64 7.41 -14.15
C ALA A 283 -16.54 7.45 -12.62
N ALA A 284 -16.38 6.29 -11.97
CA ALA A 284 -16.17 6.23 -10.53
C ALA A 284 -14.92 7.03 -10.12
N ILE A 285 -13.80 6.86 -10.84
CA ILE A 285 -12.56 7.60 -10.59
C ILE A 285 -12.78 9.10 -10.76
N LYS A 286 -13.38 9.54 -11.88
CA LYS A 286 -13.65 10.96 -12.15
C LYS A 286 -14.45 11.61 -11.03
N VAL A 287 -15.50 10.92 -10.57
CA VAL A 287 -16.37 11.43 -9.51
C VAL A 287 -15.61 11.60 -8.21
N VAL A 288 -14.79 10.63 -7.80
CA VAL A 288 -14.02 10.73 -6.55
C VAL A 288 -13.03 11.89 -6.62
N TYR A 289 -12.33 12.07 -7.73
CA TYR A 289 -11.46 13.24 -7.93
C TYR A 289 -12.25 14.55 -7.87
N SER A 290 -13.46 14.60 -8.41
CA SER A 290 -14.33 15.77 -8.34
C SER A 290 -14.72 16.10 -6.90
N LEU A 291 -15.07 15.09 -6.09
CA LEU A 291 -15.38 15.27 -4.67
C LEU A 291 -14.16 15.74 -3.87
N MET A 292 -12.97 15.22 -4.18
CA MET A 292 -11.72 15.67 -3.58
C MET A 292 -11.44 17.15 -3.90
N GLN A 293 -11.59 17.55 -5.17
CA GLN A 293 -11.43 18.93 -5.64
C GLN A 293 -12.44 19.90 -5.01
N GLN A 294 -13.66 19.43 -4.72
CA GLN A 294 -14.70 20.21 -4.04
C GLN A 294 -14.48 20.30 -2.52
N GLY A 295 -13.52 19.55 -1.97
CA GLY A 295 -13.25 19.49 -0.54
C GLY A 295 -14.22 18.61 0.24
N THR A 296 -15.10 17.86 -0.42
CA THR A 296 -16.08 16.97 0.23
C THR A 296 -15.41 15.89 1.07
N THR A 297 -14.21 15.45 0.70
CA THR A 297 -13.44 14.45 1.44
C THR A 297 -12.63 15.03 2.61
N GLN A 298 -12.47 16.36 2.68
CA GLN A 298 -11.60 17.00 3.67
C GLN A 298 -12.05 16.77 5.13
N PRO A 299 -13.34 16.85 5.48
CA PRO A 299 -13.81 16.51 6.84
C PRO A 299 -13.50 15.07 7.23
N LEU A 300 -13.56 14.12 6.28
CA LEU A 300 -13.26 12.71 6.51
C LEU A 300 -11.78 12.50 6.85
N ILE A 301 -10.88 13.21 6.16
CA ILE A 301 -9.43 13.20 6.44
C ILE A 301 -9.15 13.76 7.84
N LEU A 302 -9.78 14.88 8.21
CA LEU A 302 -9.60 15.49 9.54
C LEU A 302 -10.09 14.55 10.64
N TYR A 303 -11.28 13.97 10.46
CA TYR A 303 -11.85 13.03 11.42
C TYR A 303 -10.99 11.76 11.56
N LEU A 304 -10.49 11.21 10.45
CA LEU A 304 -9.57 10.07 10.47
C LEU A 304 -8.30 10.38 11.27
N ASN A 305 -7.73 11.58 11.11
CA ASN A 305 -6.56 12.01 11.90
C ASN A 305 -6.87 12.09 13.40
N ASP A 306 -8.07 12.51 13.78
CA ASP A 306 -8.47 12.54 15.19
C ASP A 306 -8.73 11.13 15.75
N LEU A 307 -9.28 10.22 14.95
CA LEU A 307 -9.37 8.80 15.28
C LEU A 307 -7.99 8.16 15.49
N ILE A 308 -6.99 8.49 14.65
CA ILE A 308 -5.61 8.00 14.81
C ILE A 308 -5.05 8.44 16.16
N LYS A 309 -5.18 9.73 16.51
CA LYS A 309 -4.76 10.26 17.82
C LYS A 309 -5.47 9.57 18.97
N HIS A 310 -6.78 9.34 18.83
CA HIS A 310 -7.58 8.68 19.86
C HIS A 310 -7.17 7.22 20.05
N MET A 311 -7.10 6.44 18.97
CA MET A 311 -6.68 5.04 18.99
C MET A 311 -5.30 4.89 19.64
N TYR A 312 -4.33 5.74 19.26
CA TYR A 312 -3.00 5.72 19.85
C TYR A 312 -3.02 5.99 21.36
N ARG A 313 -3.77 7.00 21.82
CA ARG A 313 -3.94 7.28 23.26
C ARG A 313 -4.55 6.10 24.00
N GLN A 314 -5.59 5.49 23.44
CA GLN A 314 -6.27 4.34 24.06
C GLN A 314 -5.36 3.11 24.11
N LEU A 315 -4.69 2.76 23.01
CA LEU A 315 -3.72 1.66 22.98
C LEU A 315 -2.57 1.88 23.97
N SER A 316 -2.09 3.11 24.11
CA SER A 316 -1.01 3.47 25.05
C SER A 316 -1.37 3.14 26.51
N THR A 317 -2.66 3.15 26.86
CA THR A 317 -3.11 2.74 28.21
C THR A 317 -2.86 1.26 28.51
N LEU A 318 -2.66 0.43 27.48
CA LEU A 318 -2.37 -1.00 27.60
C LEU A 318 -0.89 -1.30 27.81
N LEU A 319 0.02 -0.32 27.61
CA LEU A 319 1.47 -0.52 27.73
C LEU A 319 1.92 -1.13 29.07
N PRO A 320 1.34 -0.77 30.24
CA PRO A 320 1.69 -1.41 31.51
C PRO A 320 1.38 -2.91 31.56
N ARG A 321 0.46 -3.40 30.72
CA ARG A 321 0.04 -4.81 30.61
C ARG A 321 0.66 -5.51 29.41
N ALA A 322 1.50 -4.83 28.65
CA ALA A 322 2.04 -5.32 27.39
C ALA A 322 3.19 -6.33 27.57
N LYS A 323 3.63 -6.59 28.81
CA LYS A 323 4.60 -7.63 29.15
C LYS A 323 3.95 -8.69 30.03
N HIS A 324 4.32 -9.94 29.78
CA HIS A 324 3.90 -11.04 30.63
C HIS A 324 4.54 -10.88 32.03
N PRO A 325 3.75 -10.92 33.14
CA PRO A 325 4.27 -10.59 34.47
C PRO A 325 5.32 -11.56 35.00
N ALA A 326 5.17 -12.87 34.72
CA ALA A 326 6.12 -13.88 35.19
C ALA A 326 7.40 -14.00 34.32
N SER A 327 7.26 -14.07 33.00
CA SER A 327 8.38 -14.31 32.08
C SER A 327 9.04 -13.03 31.56
N GLY A 328 8.42 -11.87 31.72
CA GLY A 328 8.89 -10.60 31.16
C GLY A 328 8.78 -10.49 29.63
N ILE A 329 8.23 -11.49 28.96
CA ILE A 329 8.08 -11.53 27.49
C ILE A 329 7.17 -10.39 27.03
N GLN A 330 7.58 -9.66 25.99
CA GLN A 330 6.76 -8.63 25.36
C GLN A 330 5.59 -9.29 24.60
N LEU A 331 4.36 -9.06 25.06
CA LEU A 331 3.13 -9.61 24.47
C LEU A 331 2.56 -8.72 23.38
N LEU A 332 2.74 -7.41 23.49
CA LEU A 332 2.28 -6.42 22.53
C LEU A 332 3.28 -5.27 22.45
N GLN A 333 3.69 -4.88 21.25
CA GLN A 333 4.49 -3.68 21.02
C GLN A 333 3.72 -2.75 20.10
N LEU A 334 3.68 -1.48 20.49
CA LEU A 334 3.06 -0.39 19.76
C LEU A 334 4.15 0.45 19.10
N PRO A 335 3.80 1.26 18.08
CA PRO A 335 4.67 2.32 17.60
C PRO A 335 5.09 3.23 18.77
N GLU A 336 6.38 3.60 18.84
CA GLU A 336 6.92 4.43 19.93
C GLU A 336 6.40 5.87 19.92
N GLN A 337 6.01 6.33 18.74
CA GLN A 337 5.46 7.66 18.50
C GLN A 337 4.06 7.54 17.93
N LEU A 338 3.28 8.61 18.08
CA LEU A 338 1.97 8.73 17.43
C LEU A 338 2.11 8.46 15.93
N PRO A 339 1.46 7.42 15.39
CA PRO A 339 1.51 7.15 13.96
C PRO A 339 0.97 8.32 13.15
N ARG A 340 1.62 8.59 12.03
CA ARG A 340 1.15 9.59 11.04
C ARG A 340 0.20 8.97 10.03
N SER A 341 -0.19 7.71 10.22
CA SER A 341 -1.02 6.95 9.27
C SER A 341 -2.18 6.23 9.94
N PRO A 342 -3.21 5.87 9.16
CA PRO A 342 -4.33 5.07 9.66
C PRO A 342 -3.96 3.61 9.89
N ILE A 343 -2.72 3.19 9.63
CA ILE A 343 -2.28 1.80 9.72
C ILE A 343 -1.49 1.63 11.03
N PHE A 344 -1.99 0.77 11.91
CA PHE A 344 -1.34 0.39 13.15
C PHE A 344 -0.79 -1.04 13.04
N ALA A 345 0.53 -1.14 13.12
CA ALA A 345 1.24 -2.40 13.32
C ALA A 345 1.27 -2.75 14.81
N LEU A 346 0.42 -3.68 15.23
CA LEU A 346 0.42 -4.22 16.60
C LEU A 346 1.33 -5.45 16.66
N LEU A 347 2.61 -5.25 16.98
CA LEU A 347 3.60 -6.33 17.01
C LEU A 347 3.32 -7.26 18.19
N THR A 348 3.31 -8.56 17.95
CA THR A 348 3.04 -9.56 18.99
C THR A 348 3.61 -10.92 18.58
N PRO A 349 4.10 -11.75 19.53
CA PRO A 349 4.50 -13.12 19.22
C PRO A 349 3.30 -14.01 18.82
N GLU A 350 2.06 -13.62 19.15
CA GLU A 350 0.86 -14.42 18.92
C GLU A 350 -0.22 -13.72 18.05
N PRO A 351 0.12 -13.23 16.85
CA PRO A 351 -0.78 -12.38 16.06
C PRO A 351 -2.05 -13.11 15.62
N ARG A 352 -1.96 -14.41 15.34
CA ARG A 352 -3.13 -15.23 15.01
C ARG A 352 -4.09 -15.38 16.18
N SER A 353 -3.57 -15.51 17.41
CA SER A 353 -4.39 -15.59 18.63
C SER A 353 -5.12 -14.28 18.87
N LEU A 354 -4.40 -13.14 18.82
CA LEU A 354 -5.00 -11.82 18.99
C LEU A 354 -6.04 -11.52 17.90
N ALA A 355 -5.69 -11.73 16.63
CA ALA A 355 -6.62 -11.48 15.53
C ALA A 355 -7.88 -12.32 15.65
N LYS A 356 -7.76 -13.61 15.98
CA LYS A 356 -8.92 -14.48 16.21
C LYS A 356 -9.77 -13.99 17.38
N TYR A 357 -9.15 -13.59 18.48
CA TYR A 357 -9.87 -13.12 19.66
C TYR A 357 -10.69 -11.84 19.40
N CYS A 358 -10.18 -10.95 18.54
CA CYS A 358 -10.90 -9.78 18.06
C CYS A 358 -11.99 -10.15 17.04
N GLN A 359 -11.71 -11.06 16.11
CA GLN A 359 -12.68 -11.56 15.12
C GLN A 359 -13.90 -12.22 15.77
N ASP A 360 -13.67 -13.03 16.82
CA ASP A 360 -14.75 -13.67 17.59
C ASP A 360 -15.64 -12.63 18.33
N ALA A 361 -15.20 -11.38 18.45
CA ALA A 361 -15.97 -10.25 18.98
C ALA A 361 -16.57 -9.33 17.88
N GLY A 362 -16.50 -9.73 16.62
CA GLY A 362 -17.09 -8.98 15.49
C GLY A 362 -16.19 -7.91 14.88
N PHE A 363 -14.88 -7.92 15.15
CA PHE A 363 -13.92 -7.01 14.50
C PHE A 363 -13.22 -7.65 13.30
N VAL A 364 -13.14 -6.93 12.18
CA VAL A 364 -12.35 -7.37 11.04
C VAL A 364 -10.92 -6.85 11.20
N VAL A 365 -10.02 -7.70 11.70
CA VAL A 365 -8.57 -7.45 11.78
C VAL A 365 -7.80 -8.62 11.17
N ARG A 366 -6.54 -8.42 10.77
CA ARG A 366 -5.73 -9.48 10.13
C ARG A 366 -4.39 -9.68 10.83
N ALA A 367 -4.09 -10.94 11.12
CA ALA A 367 -2.75 -11.36 11.49
C ALA A 367 -1.86 -11.37 10.24
N ILE A 368 -0.74 -10.66 10.31
CA ILE A 368 0.29 -10.63 9.28
C ILE A 368 1.50 -11.37 9.83
N VAL A 369 1.90 -12.43 9.11
CA VAL A 369 2.92 -13.38 9.52
C VAL A 369 3.88 -13.64 8.34
N PRO A 370 5.08 -14.20 8.59
CA PRO A 370 5.97 -14.64 7.52
C PRO A 370 5.26 -15.52 6.47
N PRO A 371 5.59 -15.37 5.17
CA PRO A 371 6.66 -14.55 4.62
C PRO A 371 6.23 -13.11 4.26
N THR A 372 5.04 -12.65 4.66
CA THR A 372 4.56 -11.30 4.30
C THR A 372 5.31 -10.20 5.04
N VAL A 373 5.79 -10.49 6.26
CA VAL A 373 6.70 -9.64 7.05
C VAL A 373 7.87 -10.51 7.53
N PRO A 374 9.04 -9.94 7.84
CA PRO A 374 10.18 -10.69 8.37
C PRO A 374 9.84 -11.45 9.65
N GLU A 375 10.53 -12.56 9.87
CA GLU A 375 10.41 -13.34 11.11
C GLU A 375 10.75 -12.49 12.34
N GLY A 376 10.02 -12.69 13.44
CA GLY A 376 10.13 -11.83 14.63
C GLY A 376 9.35 -10.52 14.56
N THR A 377 8.95 -10.05 13.37
CA THR A 377 8.19 -8.80 13.20
C THR A 377 6.70 -9.03 12.92
N GLN A 378 6.18 -10.20 13.28
CA GLN A 378 4.78 -10.54 13.08
C GLN A 378 3.83 -9.68 13.93
N ARG A 379 2.64 -9.42 13.39
CA ARG A 379 1.76 -8.35 13.89
C ARG A 379 0.29 -8.59 13.58
N VAL A 380 -0.59 -7.90 14.30
CA VAL A 380 -1.96 -7.66 13.85
C VAL A 380 -1.99 -6.29 13.18
N ARG A 381 -2.38 -6.24 11.92
CA ARG A 381 -2.55 -5.00 11.17
C ARG A 381 -3.95 -4.47 11.39
N VAL A 382 -4.05 -3.26 11.94
CA VAL A 382 -5.29 -2.55 12.20
C VAL A 382 -5.31 -1.29 11.33
N CYS A 383 -6.33 -1.14 10.49
CA CYS A 383 -6.59 0.05 9.69
C CYS A 383 -7.75 0.82 10.28
N LEU A 384 -7.55 2.11 10.54
CA LEU A 384 -8.65 3.02 10.85
C LEU A 384 -9.25 3.57 9.57
N HIS A 385 -10.55 3.84 9.62
CA HIS A 385 -11.33 4.41 8.53
C HIS A 385 -12.18 5.57 9.04
N ALA A 386 -12.47 6.55 8.19
CA ALA A 386 -13.29 7.70 8.54
C ALA A 386 -14.74 7.33 8.94
N GLY A 387 -15.21 6.13 8.61
CA GLY A 387 -16.50 5.59 9.05
C GLY A 387 -16.47 4.90 10.41
N ASN A 388 -15.29 4.68 11.02
CA ASN A 388 -15.22 4.15 12.38
C ASN A 388 -15.60 5.25 13.40
N THR A 389 -16.27 4.86 14.48
CA THR A 389 -16.55 5.76 15.61
C THR A 389 -15.45 5.69 16.67
N TYR A 390 -15.40 6.67 17.58
CA TYR A 390 -14.53 6.59 18.77
C TYR A 390 -14.86 5.36 19.62
N GLN A 391 -16.14 5.02 19.74
CA GLN A 391 -16.61 3.85 20.46
C GLN A 391 -16.17 2.54 19.78
N ASP A 392 -16.07 2.49 18.45
CA ASP A 392 -15.50 1.34 17.74
C ASP A 392 -14.04 1.12 18.13
N ALA A 393 -13.25 2.20 18.12
CA ALA A 393 -11.85 2.17 18.53
C ALA A 393 -11.72 1.74 20.00
N ASP A 394 -12.50 2.32 20.91
CA ASP A 394 -12.50 1.98 22.34
C ASP A 394 -12.83 0.50 22.57
N ARG A 395 -13.85 -0.02 21.88
CA ARG A 395 -14.24 -1.43 22.00
C ARG A 395 -13.14 -2.36 21.47
N LEU A 396 -12.47 -2.01 20.37
CA LEU A 396 -11.33 -2.79 19.86
C LEU A 396 -10.17 -2.78 20.87
N VAL A 397 -9.81 -1.62 21.41
CA VAL A 397 -8.74 -1.49 22.41
C VAL A 397 -9.07 -2.27 23.68
N ALA A 398 -10.30 -2.15 24.19
CA ALA A 398 -10.75 -2.93 25.35
C ALA A 398 -10.64 -4.44 25.09
N ARG A 399 -10.99 -4.89 23.88
CA ARG A 399 -10.86 -6.29 23.48
C ARG A 399 -9.40 -6.76 23.46
N ILE A 400 -8.49 -5.93 22.94
CA ILE A 400 -7.04 -6.20 22.98
C ILE A 400 -6.55 -6.26 24.43
N GLY A 401 -7.02 -5.35 25.30
CA GLY A 401 -6.72 -5.36 26.74
C GLY A 401 -7.15 -6.65 27.44
N SER A 402 -8.38 -7.13 27.20
CA SER A 402 -8.84 -8.41 27.74
C SER A 402 -8.04 -9.61 27.23
N TRP A 403 -7.55 -9.56 25.99
CA TRP A 403 -6.65 -10.58 25.46
C TRP A 403 -5.30 -10.60 26.21
N LEU A 404 -4.73 -9.42 26.49
CA LEU A 404 -3.51 -9.30 27.28
C LEU A 404 -3.69 -9.85 28.70
N GLU A 405 -4.82 -9.58 29.35
CA GLU A 405 -5.12 -10.10 30.70
C GLU A 405 -5.22 -11.63 30.72
N MET A 406 -5.86 -12.21 29.70
CA MET A 406 -5.93 -13.67 29.53
C MET A 406 -4.53 -14.28 29.36
N LYS A 407 -3.67 -13.62 28.57
CA LYS A 407 -2.30 -14.09 28.32
C LYS A 407 -1.34 -13.84 29.47
N GLY A 408 -1.56 -12.78 30.24
CA GLY A 408 -0.78 -12.42 31.42
C GLY A 408 -1.19 -13.14 32.71
N GLY A 409 -2.22 -13.99 32.68
CA GLY A 409 -2.65 -14.79 33.84
C GLY A 409 -3.53 -14.04 34.85
N ILE A 410 -4.22 -12.97 34.45
CA ILE A 410 -5.19 -12.26 35.31
C ILE A 410 -6.64 -12.73 35.04
N GLY A 411 -6.85 -13.62 34.06
CA GLY A 411 -8.13 -14.31 33.85
C GLY A 411 -8.28 -15.50 34.80
N LYS A 412 -9.40 -15.56 35.54
CA LYS A 412 -9.78 -16.66 36.44
C LYS A 412 -9.46 -18.02 35.81
N ASP A 413 -8.55 -18.73 36.47
CA ASP A 413 -8.10 -20.06 36.13
C ASP A 413 -9.25 -21.07 36.32
N GLU A 414 -9.86 -21.50 35.23
CA GLU A 414 -10.46 -22.84 35.14
C GLU A 414 -9.51 -23.75 34.37
N GLY A 415 -8.37 -24.04 35.02
CA GLY A 415 -7.68 -25.31 35.02
C GLY A 415 -7.46 -25.98 33.66
N ARG A 416 -6.38 -25.61 32.95
CA ARG A 416 -5.62 -26.58 32.14
C ARG A 416 -4.11 -26.30 32.21
N PRO A 417 -3.28 -27.33 32.45
CA PRO A 417 -1.84 -27.15 32.58
C PRO A 417 -1.21 -26.84 31.22
N VAL A 418 -0.43 -25.75 31.19
CA VAL A 418 0.44 -25.39 30.07
C VAL A 418 1.60 -26.40 30.04
N ARG A 419 1.68 -27.20 28.98
CA ARG A 419 2.89 -27.98 28.67
C ARG A 419 3.97 -27.02 28.17
N ALA A 420 5.08 -26.98 28.89
CA ALA A 420 6.33 -26.40 28.40
C ALA A 420 6.77 -27.13 27.13
N VAL A 421 7.13 -26.38 26.10
CA VAL A 421 7.87 -26.89 24.94
C VAL A 421 9.19 -26.11 24.92
N LEU A 422 10.28 -26.88 24.97
CA LEU A 422 11.68 -26.46 24.84
C LEU A 422 11.98 -25.89 23.45
#